data_AF-A0A9D9VR08-F1
#
_entry.id   AF-A0A9D9VR08-F1
#
_cell.length_a   1.000
_cell.length_b   1.000
_cell.length_c   1.000
_cell.angle_alpha   90.00
_cell.angle_beta   90.00
_cell.angle_gamma   90.00
#
_symmetry.space_group_name_H-M   'P 1'
#
loop_
_entity.id
_entity.type
_entity.pdbx_description
1 polymer ?
#
loop_
_entity_poly.entity_id
_entity_poly.type
_entity_poly.pdbx_seq_one_letter_code
_entity_poly.pdbx_strand_id
1 'polypeptide(L)'
;GNPDCHVILRGGKVPNYDAQSVQAACDALRASNLPASVMVDCSHANSNKQHERQIDVARDIAGQLAAGSQQIFGVMVESHINGGTQKFTAGKDNPKALEYGKSITDACIDWAQTVALLDMLAQGVLARRKA
;
A
#
# COMPACT_ATOMS: atom_id res chain seq x y z
N GLY A 1 -20.34 15.72 -11.09
CA GLY A 1 -19.54 14.48 -11.02
C GLY A 1 -18.13 14.84 -10.63
N ASN A 2 -17.41 13.96 -9.95
CA ASN A 2 -16.00 14.17 -9.59
C ASN A 2 -15.10 13.46 -10.64
N PRO A 3 -14.28 14.20 -11.41
CA PRO A 3 -13.39 13.60 -12.40
C PRO A 3 -12.13 12.96 -11.79
N ASP A 4 -11.82 13.23 -10.51
CA ASP A 4 -10.56 12.85 -9.87
C ASP A 4 -10.66 11.50 -9.11
N CYS A 5 -11.55 10.62 -9.58
CA CYS A 5 -11.69 9.27 -9.07
C CYS A 5 -10.65 8.33 -9.69
N HIS A 6 -10.23 7.31 -8.94
CA HIS A 6 -9.23 6.33 -9.39
C HIS A 6 -9.48 4.96 -8.78
N VAL A 7 -8.82 3.95 -9.33
CA VAL A 7 -8.84 2.56 -8.83
C VAL A 7 -7.72 2.34 -7.82
N ILE A 8 -8.04 1.61 -6.75
CA ILE A 8 -7.08 1.11 -5.77
C ILE A 8 -6.98 -0.41 -5.91
N LEU A 9 -5.79 -0.92 -6.21
CA LEU A 9 -5.48 -2.35 -6.19
C LEU A 9 -5.12 -2.75 -4.77
N ARG A 10 -6.02 -3.46 -4.09
CA ARG A 10 -5.89 -3.85 -2.66
C ARG A 10 -5.95 -5.36 -2.41
N GLY A 11 -5.71 -6.14 -3.46
CA GLY A 11 -5.87 -7.59 -3.49
C GLY A 11 -7.33 -8.03 -3.52
N GLY A 12 -7.51 -9.34 -3.40
CA GLY A 12 -8.81 -10.00 -3.27
C GLY A 12 -8.63 -11.41 -2.72
N LYS A 13 -8.97 -12.43 -3.50
CA LYS A 13 -8.62 -13.83 -3.16
C LYS A 13 -7.10 -14.07 -3.21
N VAL A 14 -6.41 -13.33 -4.06
CA VAL A 14 -4.95 -13.31 -4.21
C VAL A 14 -4.48 -11.85 -4.24
N PRO A 15 -3.21 -11.56 -3.92
CA PRO A 15 -2.60 -10.26 -4.16
C PRO A 15 -2.67 -9.83 -5.64
N ASN A 16 -2.69 -8.52 -5.89
CA ASN A 16 -2.77 -7.95 -7.24
C ASN A 16 -1.89 -6.69 -7.40
N TYR A 17 -0.75 -6.65 -6.72
CA TYR A 17 0.22 -5.55 -6.78
C TYR A 17 1.30 -5.74 -7.86
N ASP A 18 1.48 -6.95 -8.37
CA ASP A 18 2.51 -7.30 -9.34
C ASP A 18 2.28 -6.60 -10.69
N ALA A 19 3.33 -6.55 -11.51
CA ALA A 19 3.29 -5.84 -12.80
C ALA A 19 2.20 -6.37 -13.76
N GLN A 20 1.90 -7.66 -13.74
CA GLN A 20 0.87 -8.25 -14.60
C GLN A 20 -0.52 -7.79 -14.15
N SER A 21 -0.77 -7.79 -12.85
CA SER A 21 -2.02 -7.28 -12.26
C SER A 21 -2.21 -5.78 -12.53
N VAL A 22 -1.16 -4.97 -12.37
CA VAL A 22 -1.18 -3.52 -12.67
C VAL A 22 -1.49 -3.27 -14.15
N GLN A 23 -0.83 -4.00 -15.04
CA GLN A 23 -1.06 -3.88 -16.48
C GLN A 23 -2.52 -4.24 -16.84
N ALA A 24 -3.03 -5.37 -16.32
CA ALA A 24 -4.40 -5.81 -16.58
C ALA A 24 -5.44 -4.78 -16.10
N ALA A 25 -5.23 -4.17 -14.93
CA ALA A 25 -6.09 -3.10 -14.42
C ALA A 25 -6.05 -1.86 -15.33
N CYS A 26 -4.86 -1.47 -15.79
CA CYS A 26 -4.70 -0.35 -16.71
C CYS A 26 -5.36 -0.61 -18.08
N ASP A 27 -5.30 -1.83 -18.60
CA ASP A 27 -5.96 -2.20 -19.84
C ASP A 27 -7.49 -2.12 -19.73
N ALA A 28 -8.05 -2.55 -18.60
CA ALA A 28 -9.49 -2.40 -18.33
C ALA A 28 -9.92 -0.92 -18.22
N LEU A 29 -9.08 -0.08 -17.60
CA LEU A 29 -9.31 1.37 -17.52
C LEU A 29 -9.30 2.01 -18.93
N ARG A 30 -8.31 1.66 -19.77
CA ARG A 30 -8.25 2.13 -21.17
C ARG A 30 -9.48 1.72 -21.97
N ALA A 31 -9.90 0.47 -21.85
CA ALA A 31 -11.10 -0.05 -22.53
C ALA A 31 -12.38 0.68 -22.09
N SER A 32 -12.37 1.28 -20.90
CA SER A 32 -13.47 2.07 -20.35
C SER A 32 -13.33 3.58 -20.60
N ASN A 33 -12.35 4.02 -21.40
CA ASN A 33 -12.00 5.44 -21.61
C ASN A 33 -11.67 6.20 -20.32
N LEU A 34 -11.04 5.53 -19.35
CA LEU A 34 -10.59 6.12 -18.09
C LEU A 34 -9.06 6.25 -18.05
N PRO A 35 -8.50 7.17 -17.22
CA PRO A 35 -7.06 7.27 -17.02
C PRO A 35 -6.44 5.95 -16.57
N ALA A 36 -5.42 5.49 -17.29
CA ALA A 36 -4.78 4.19 -17.09
C ALA A 36 -3.70 4.24 -16.00
N SER A 37 -4.10 4.65 -14.79
CA SER A 37 -3.22 4.78 -13.63
C SER A 37 -3.92 4.33 -12.36
N VAL A 38 -3.19 3.62 -11.50
CA VAL A 38 -3.73 3.01 -10.28
C VAL A 38 -2.93 3.41 -9.05
N MET A 39 -3.60 3.38 -7.90
CA MET A 39 -2.95 3.34 -6.60
C MET A 39 -2.86 1.88 -6.14
N VAL A 40 -1.76 1.49 -5.49
CA VAL A 40 -1.61 0.13 -4.95
C VAL A 40 -1.56 0.19 -3.43
N ASP A 41 -2.47 -0.55 -2.79
CA ASP A 41 -2.48 -0.74 -1.33
C ASP A 41 -1.49 -1.86 -0.96
N CYS A 42 -0.53 -1.55 -0.10
CA CYS A 42 0.48 -2.51 0.35
C CYS A 42 -0.07 -3.48 1.40
N SER A 43 -1.17 -3.13 2.09
CA SER A 43 -1.75 -3.88 3.20
C SER A 43 -2.85 -4.86 2.75
N HIS A 44 -3.82 -5.13 3.62
CA HIS A 44 -5.01 -5.93 3.37
C HIS A 44 -4.73 -7.26 2.65
N ALA A 45 -5.40 -7.51 1.51
CA ALA A 45 -5.24 -8.76 0.80
C ALA A 45 -3.90 -8.83 0.04
N ASN A 46 -3.29 -7.69 -0.28
CA ASN A 46 -1.95 -7.66 -0.88
C ASN A 46 -0.87 -8.11 0.12
N SER A 47 -1.02 -7.78 1.40
CA SER A 47 -0.15 -8.28 2.47
C SER A 47 -0.54 -9.67 2.99
N ASN A 48 -1.59 -10.29 2.46
CA ASN A 48 -2.23 -11.48 3.05
C ASN A 48 -2.56 -11.29 4.54
N LYS A 49 -2.94 -10.07 4.94
CA LYS A 49 -3.19 -9.64 6.32
C LYS A 49 -1.99 -9.82 7.26
N GLN A 50 -0.78 -9.84 6.72
CA GLN A 50 0.48 -9.87 7.48
C GLN A 50 1.18 -8.54 7.27
N HIS A 51 1.09 -7.64 8.24
CA HIS A 51 1.57 -6.26 8.13
C HIS A 51 3.04 -6.15 7.70
N GLU A 52 3.90 -7.09 8.09
CA GLU A 52 5.32 -7.14 7.71
C GLU A 52 5.51 -7.30 6.20
N ARG A 53 4.56 -7.95 5.52
CA ARG A 53 4.59 -8.15 4.06
C ARG A 53 4.31 -6.88 3.27
N GLN A 54 3.85 -5.80 3.90
CA GLN A 54 3.77 -4.48 3.25
C GLN A 54 5.13 -4.06 2.67
N ILE A 55 6.24 -4.46 3.30
CA ILE A 55 7.60 -4.19 2.82
C ILE A 55 7.88 -4.92 1.51
N ASP A 56 7.42 -6.16 1.36
CA ASP A 56 7.62 -6.94 0.14
C ASP A 56 6.79 -6.37 -1.01
N VAL A 57 5.55 -5.95 -0.73
CA VAL A 57 4.70 -5.26 -1.71
C VAL A 57 5.34 -3.96 -2.17
N ALA A 58 5.81 -3.13 -1.23
CA ALA A 58 6.48 -1.87 -1.57
C ALA A 58 7.79 -2.09 -2.35
N ARG A 59 8.53 -3.17 -2.07
CA ARG A 59 9.73 -3.55 -2.83
C ARG A 59 9.43 -3.90 -4.28
N ASP A 60 8.36 -4.66 -4.51
CA ASP A 60 7.92 -4.99 -5.87
C ASP A 60 7.51 -3.72 -6.63
N ILE A 61 6.69 -2.86 -6.00
CA ILE A 61 6.28 -1.57 -6.57
C ILE A 61 7.51 -0.70 -6.88
N ALA A 62 8.46 -0.58 -5.96
CA ALA A 62 9.69 0.18 -6.19
C ALA A 62 10.49 -0.36 -7.39
N GLY A 63 10.53 -1.69 -7.57
CA GLY A 63 11.11 -2.34 -8.73
C GLY A 63 10.40 -1.97 -10.04
N GLN A 64 9.06 -1.99 -10.04
CA GLN A 64 8.26 -1.57 -11.20
C GLN A 64 8.49 -0.10 -11.56
N LEU A 65 8.55 0.78 -10.55
CA LEU A 65 8.86 2.20 -10.73
C LEU A 65 10.26 2.36 -11.34
N ALA A 66 11.27 1.71 -10.77
CA ALA A 66 12.65 1.76 -11.26
C ALA A 66 12.79 1.22 -12.70
N ALA A 67 11.95 0.26 -13.09
CA ALA A 67 11.87 -0.27 -14.46
C ALA A 67 11.13 0.66 -15.44
N GLY A 68 10.70 1.84 -15.02
CA GLY A 68 10.09 2.86 -15.88
C GLY A 68 8.55 2.91 -15.85
N SER A 69 7.88 2.08 -15.03
CA SER A 69 6.41 2.04 -15.00
C SER A 69 5.81 3.40 -14.61
N GLN A 70 4.96 3.93 -15.49
CA GLN A 70 4.17 5.16 -15.25
C GLN A 70 2.73 4.86 -14.79
N GLN A 71 2.38 3.58 -14.63
CA GLN A 71 1.01 3.14 -14.32
C GLN A 71 0.65 3.27 -12.84
N ILE A 72 1.64 3.27 -11.95
CA ILE A 72 1.44 3.43 -10.51
C ILE A 72 1.67 4.90 -10.16
N PHE A 73 0.61 5.59 -9.74
CA PHE A 73 0.68 6.99 -9.34
C PHE A 73 0.81 7.17 -7.83
N GLY A 74 0.44 6.17 -7.04
CA GLY A 74 0.47 6.24 -5.58
C GLY A 74 0.45 4.89 -4.89
N VAL A 75 0.74 4.89 -3.60
CA VAL A 75 0.64 3.72 -2.73
C VAL A 75 -0.15 4.05 -1.47
N MET A 76 -0.79 3.05 -0.87
CA MET A 76 -1.37 3.12 0.48
C MET A 76 -0.60 2.17 1.40
N VAL A 77 -0.30 2.62 2.63
CA VAL A 77 0.49 1.88 3.62
C VAL A 77 -0.14 2.08 5.00
N GLU A 78 -0.31 1.00 5.75
CA GLU A 78 -0.76 1.03 7.14
C GLU A 78 0.45 0.98 8.07
N SER A 79 0.78 2.15 8.63
CA SER A 79 1.92 2.36 9.52
C SER A 79 1.48 3.02 10.83
N HIS A 80 2.24 2.78 11.90
CA HIS A 80 2.04 3.45 13.18
C HIS A 80 3.38 3.57 13.91
N ILE A 81 3.40 4.34 15.02
CA ILE A 81 4.60 4.51 15.87
C ILE A 81 5.16 3.14 16.28
N ASN A 82 4.30 2.26 16.80
CA ASN A 82 4.62 0.88 17.19
C ASN A 82 3.89 -0.10 16.27
N GLY A 83 4.61 -1.14 15.85
CA GLY A 83 4.09 -2.16 14.93
C GLY A 83 3.04 -3.08 15.56
N GLY A 84 2.31 -3.78 14.70
CA GLY A 84 1.26 -4.72 15.07
C GLY A 84 -0.07 -4.05 15.40
N THR A 85 -0.88 -4.73 16.20
CA THR A 85 -2.21 -4.30 16.64
C THR A 85 -2.44 -4.69 18.11
N GLN A 86 -3.43 -4.06 18.75
CA GLN A 86 -3.92 -4.38 20.08
C GLN A 86 -5.45 -4.44 20.08
N LYS A 87 -6.04 -5.23 20.98
CA LYS A 87 -7.51 -5.37 21.04
C LYS A 87 -8.11 -4.22 21.84
N PHE A 88 -9.21 -3.68 21.35
CA PHE A 88 -10.02 -2.71 22.08
C PHE A 88 -11.50 -2.85 21.70
N THR A 89 -12.38 -2.89 22.69
CA THR A 89 -13.83 -2.82 22.54
C THR A 89 -14.37 -1.65 23.34
N ALA A 90 -14.90 -0.65 22.61
CA ALA A 90 -15.48 0.55 23.21
C ALA A 90 -16.59 0.19 24.21
N GLY A 91 -16.56 0.83 25.38
CA GLY A 91 -17.52 0.59 26.48
C GLY A 91 -17.22 -0.65 27.34
N LYS A 92 -16.28 -1.50 26.93
CA LYS A 92 -15.83 -2.66 27.72
C LYS A 92 -14.42 -2.46 28.27
N ASP A 93 -13.50 -2.03 27.41
CA ASP A 93 -12.09 -1.91 27.76
C ASP A 93 -11.74 -0.48 28.20
N ASN A 94 -10.75 -0.36 29.10
CA ASN A 94 -10.28 0.93 29.59
C ASN A 94 -9.32 1.57 28.57
N PRO A 95 -9.65 2.73 27.96
CA PRO A 95 -8.76 3.38 27.00
C PRO A 95 -7.39 3.77 27.57
N LYS A 96 -7.30 3.99 28.89
CA LYS A 96 -6.03 4.34 29.56
C LYS A 96 -5.05 3.16 29.65
N ALA A 97 -5.51 1.94 29.35
CA ALA A 97 -4.67 0.75 29.34
C ALA A 97 -4.09 0.43 27.95
N LEU A 98 -4.43 1.22 26.92
CA LEU A 98 -3.90 1.03 25.58
C LEU A 98 -2.41 1.37 25.53
N GLU A 99 -1.66 0.53 24.82
CA GLU A 99 -0.29 0.84 24.45
C GLU A 99 -0.30 2.08 23.54
N TYR A 100 0.46 3.10 23.92
CA TYR A 100 0.58 4.31 23.11
C TYR A 100 1.08 3.96 21.71
N GLY A 101 0.50 4.58 20.69
CA GLY A 101 1.06 4.50 19.35
C GLY A 101 0.94 3.14 18.67
N LYS A 102 -0.02 2.29 19.05
CA LYS A 102 -0.27 0.98 18.43
C LYS A 102 -1.72 0.87 17.97
N SER A 103 -1.93 0.38 16.76
CA SER A 103 -3.26 0.28 16.13
C SER A 103 -4.23 -0.56 16.96
N ILE A 104 -5.51 -0.16 17.01
CA ILE A 104 -6.60 -0.95 17.60
C ILE A 104 -7.44 -1.70 16.56
N THR A 105 -7.08 -1.59 15.28
CA THR A 105 -7.76 -2.21 14.14
C THR A 105 -6.79 -3.17 13.44
N ASP A 106 -6.47 -2.92 12.17
CA ASP A 106 -5.52 -3.73 11.42
C ASP A 106 -4.08 -3.48 11.90
N ALA A 107 -3.24 -4.49 11.76
CA ALA A 107 -1.85 -4.42 12.17
C ALA A 107 -1.05 -3.50 11.24
N CYS A 108 -0.25 -2.61 11.83
CA CYS A 108 0.57 -1.65 11.09
C CYS A 108 2.05 -2.04 11.14
N ILE A 109 2.83 -1.65 10.13
CA ILE A 109 4.30 -1.60 10.27
C ILE A 109 4.71 -0.51 11.27
N ASP A 110 5.86 -0.69 11.90
CA ASP A 110 6.39 0.29 12.85
C ASP A 110 7.03 1.51 12.15
N TRP A 111 7.46 2.49 12.95
CA TRP A 111 8.07 3.71 12.43
C TRP A 111 9.38 3.47 11.67
N ALA A 112 10.24 2.57 12.15
CA ALA A 112 11.53 2.30 11.51
C ALA A 112 11.32 1.64 10.14
N GLN A 113 10.38 0.70 10.06
CA GLN A 113 9.94 0.07 8.82
C GLN A 113 9.30 1.09 7.87
N THR A 114 8.55 2.06 8.40
CA THR A 114 7.93 3.13 7.60
C THR A 114 8.98 3.99 6.91
N VAL A 115 10.00 4.44 7.65
CA VAL A 115 11.10 5.24 7.08
C VAL A 115 11.82 4.44 5.99
N ALA A 116 12.18 3.18 6.27
CA ALA A 116 12.86 2.33 5.29
C ALA A 116 12.02 2.07 4.04
N LEU A 117 10.70 1.90 4.18
CA LEU A 117 9.78 1.74 3.06
C LEU A 117 9.68 3.01 2.21
N LEU A 118 9.59 4.19 2.84
CA LEU A 118 9.53 5.47 2.14
C LEU A 118 10.83 5.76 1.37
N ASP A 119 11.98 5.47 1.97
CA ASP A 119 13.29 5.59 1.30
C ASP A 119 13.37 4.66 0.08
N MET A 120 12.90 3.41 0.20
CA MET A 120 12.88 2.45 -0.90
C MET A 120 12.01 2.94 -2.07
N LEU A 121 10.81 3.45 -1.80
CA LEU A 121 9.92 4.01 -2.82
C LEU A 121 10.54 5.27 -3.45
N ALA A 122 11.17 6.13 -2.64
CA ALA A 122 11.86 7.32 -3.14
C ALA A 122 12.97 6.94 -4.14
N GLN A 123 13.76 5.91 -3.84
CA GLN A 123 14.77 5.39 -4.78
C GLN A 123 14.15 4.87 -6.08
N GLY A 124 13.03 4.15 -6.00
CA GLY A 124 12.28 3.71 -7.18
C GLY A 124 11.80 4.87 -8.07
N VAL A 125 11.28 5.93 -7.45
CA VAL A 125 10.86 7.16 -8.17
C VAL A 125 12.06 7.89 -8.78
N LEU A 126 13.18 8.00 -8.06
CA LEU A 126 14.40 8.64 -8.57
C LEU A 126 14.98 7.88 -9.77
N ALA A 127 14.99 6.55 -9.71
CA ALA A 127 15.42 5.70 -10.82
C ALA A 127 14.52 5.94 -12.05
N ARG A 128 13.19 5.93 -11.86
CA ARG A 128 12.21 6.19 -12.92
C ARG A 128 12.41 7.53 -13.63
N ARG A 129 12.80 8.58 -12.90
CA ARG A 129 13.03 9.93 -13.44
C ARG A 129 14.30 10.05 -14.28
N LYS A 130 15.22 9.10 -14.15
CA LYS A 130 16.50 9.07 -14.89
C LYS A 130 16.43 8.20 -16.16
N ALA A 131 15.45 7.31 -16.25
CA ALA A 131 15.19 6.48 -17.42
C ALA A 131 14.49 7.29 -18.52
#